data_AF-A0A235IGG2-F1
#
_entry.id   AF-A0A235IGG2-F1
#
_cell.length_a   1.000
_cell.length_b   1.000
_cell.length_c   1.000
_cell.angle_alpha   90.00
_cell.angle_beta   90.00
_cell.angle_gamma   90.00
#
_symmetry.space_group_name_H-M   'P 1'
#
loop_
_entity.id
_entity.type
_entity.pdbx_description
1 polymer ?
#
loop_
_entity_poly.entity_id
_entity_poly.type
_entity_poly.pdbx_seq_one_letter_code
_entity_poly.pdbx_strand_id
1 'polypeptide(L)'
;MSNNHPYKIIPDRITKLVKDQIFVFGSNTEGRHGAGSALFARQYCNAEYGNPQGRQGQSWAIATKDLNKGIRSIPLPQIKSQIEKLVEYANTHPELEFLTTRIGCNLAGYTDLEIASLIGNFNLPPNIWLPQEFVDCLIEDKPTLKVAFTGNRHQKFDESGWKQVHSRLEGMIVRACVRALEWGYKRIQFYSGMALGIDTAATEIVLGLKGKYPIEINLTAAVPCTNLELAWNKSDQEKYYQLLSQCDSIKFVSNLTYQEAGGIKCLNARNRWVVNQIKNAHDMIIVIWDGQPGGTANCIADATKLNRRIIIYNWVDKNYKKLGNW
;
A
#
# COMPACT_ATOMS: atom_id res chain seq x y z
N MET A 1 15.60 4.58 3.38
CA MET A 1 16.05 4.51 1.97
C MET A 1 16.59 5.90 1.65
N SER A 2 17.76 6.01 1.05
CA SER A 2 18.30 7.30 0.61
C SER A 2 17.37 7.93 -0.44
N ASN A 3 17.09 9.23 -0.33
CA ASN A 3 16.27 10.02 -1.25
C ASN A 3 16.96 10.14 -2.63
N ASN A 4 16.94 9.07 -3.42
CA ASN A 4 17.56 9.02 -4.74
C ASN A 4 16.53 9.22 -5.87
N HIS A 5 15.58 10.14 -5.67
CA HIS A 5 14.55 10.49 -6.65
C HIS A 5 14.52 11.99 -6.92
N PRO A 6 14.06 12.44 -8.10
CA PRO A 6 14.08 13.85 -8.48
C PRO A 6 12.97 14.70 -7.82
N TYR A 7 11.98 14.06 -7.18
CA TYR A 7 10.82 14.76 -6.63
C TYR A 7 11.11 15.44 -5.29
N LYS A 8 10.57 16.65 -5.09
CA LYS A 8 10.49 17.29 -3.76
C LYS A 8 9.23 16.84 -3.04
N ILE A 9 9.35 16.61 -1.74
CA ILE A 9 8.25 16.12 -0.90
C ILE A 9 7.73 17.26 -0.01
N ILE A 10 6.41 17.46 0.05
CA ILE A 10 5.80 18.41 0.98
C ILE A 10 5.98 17.96 2.44
N PRO A 11 6.05 18.86 3.42
CA PRO A 11 6.06 18.46 4.83
C PRO A 11 4.75 17.77 5.23
N ASP A 12 4.82 16.83 6.17
CA ASP A 12 3.67 16.06 6.68
C ASP A 12 2.49 16.94 7.14
N ARG A 13 2.80 18.15 7.63
CA ARG A 13 1.80 19.13 8.06
C ARG A 13 2.18 20.53 7.60
N ILE A 14 1.34 21.11 6.75
CA ILE A 14 1.39 22.51 6.38
C ILE A 14 0.49 23.29 7.35
N THR A 15 1.07 24.22 8.11
CA THR A 15 0.34 25.08 9.04
C THR A 15 0.22 26.51 8.56
N LYS A 16 1.16 26.96 7.71
CA LYS A 16 1.19 28.28 7.08
C LYS A 16 2.03 28.21 5.81
N LEU A 17 1.70 29.03 4.83
CA LEU A 17 2.51 29.22 3.62
C LEU A 17 3.42 30.45 3.76
N VAL A 18 4.61 30.38 3.15
CA VAL A 18 5.44 31.58 2.92
C VAL A 18 5.07 32.25 1.60
N LYS A 19 5.55 33.48 1.36
CA LYS A 19 5.08 34.40 0.30
C LYS A 19 4.90 33.75 -1.09
N ASP A 20 5.84 32.91 -1.51
CA ASP A 20 5.89 32.38 -2.87
C ASP A 20 5.40 30.91 -2.97
N GLN A 21 4.83 30.37 -1.88
CA GLN A 21 4.22 29.05 -1.89
C GLN A 21 2.76 29.11 -2.30
N ILE A 22 2.33 28.17 -3.13
CA ILE A 22 0.95 27.98 -3.58
C ILE A 22 0.45 26.63 -3.06
N PHE A 23 -0.66 26.64 -2.31
CA PHE A 23 -1.25 25.40 -1.81
C PHE A 23 -2.17 24.77 -2.87
N VAL A 24 -1.83 23.57 -3.34
CA VAL A 24 -2.61 22.86 -4.36
C VAL A 24 -3.53 21.83 -3.71
N PHE A 25 -4.83 21.93 -3.97
CA PHE A 25 -5.84 21.12 -3.31
C PHE A 25 -6.94 20.60 -4.25
N GLY A 26 -7.55 19.49 -3.85
CA GLY A 26 -8.75 18.97 -4.50
C GLY A 26 -10.01 19.72 -4.07
N SER A 27 -10.78 20.21 -5.04
CA SER A 27 -12.06 20.90 -4.86
C SER A 27 -13.24 20.09 -5.41
N ASN A 28 -14.46 20.56 -5.12
CA ASN A 28 -15.68 20.15 -5.83
C ASN A 28 -16.07 21.16 -6.91
N THR A 29 -16.93 20.75 -7.85
CA THR A 29 -17.40 21.55 -8.99
C THR A 29 -18.09 22.85 -8.61
N GLU A 30 -18.64 22.94 -7.40
CA GLU A 30 -19.33 24.11 -6.88
C GLU A 30 -18.39 25.06 -6.11
N GLY A 31 -17.10 24.72 -5.96
CA GLY A 31 -16.14 25.52 -5.18
C GLY A 31 -16.50 25.61 -3.69
N ARG A 32 -17.28 24.66 -3.17
CA ARG A 32 -17.69 24.60 -1.77
C ARG A 32 -16.56 24.01 -0.92
N HIS A 33 -15.63 24.86 -0.51
CA HIS A 33 -14.44 24.48 0.25
C HIS A 33 -14.72 24.27 1.76
N GLY A 34 -15.56 23.28 2.08
CA GLY A 34 -16.10 23.05 3.44
C GLY A 34 -15.44 21.96 4.27
N ALA A 35 -14.58 21.11 3.69
CA ALA A 35 -13.92 20.01 4.39
C ALA A 35 -12.50 19.73 3.87
N GLY A 36 -11.70 19.01 4.67
CA GLY A 36 -10.37 18.54 4.30
C GLY A 36 -9.42 19.65 3.85
N SER A 37 -8.56 19.36 2.88
CA SER A 37 -7.60 20.32 2.32
C SER A 37 -8.26 21.54 1.71
N ALA A 38 -9.47 21.43 1.16
CA ALA A 38 -10.19 22.59 0.62
C ALA A 38 -10.58 23.58 1.72
N LEU A 39 -11.05 23.10 2.88
CA LEU A 39 -11.34 23.97 4.02
C LEU A 39 -10.10 24.71 4.50
N PHE A 40 -8.97 24.00 4.61
CA PHE A 40 -7.70 24.61 4.96
C PHE A 40 -7.30 25.70 3.95
N ALA A 41 -7.40 25.41 2.65
CA ALA A 41 -7.08 26.36 1.59
C ALA A 41 -7.92 27.65 1.71
N ARG A 42 -9.21 27.52 1.99
CA ARG A 42 -10.10 28.68 2.19
C ARG A 42 -9.75 29.47 3.45
N GLN A 43 -9.49 28.79 4.57
CA GLN A 43 -9.27 29.45 5.86
C GLN A 43 -7.90 30.12 5.97
N TYR A 44 -6.87 29.54 5.34
CA TYR A 44 -5.47 29.91 5.60
C TYR A 44 -4.66 30.25 4.36
N CYS A 45 -5.17 29.93 3.16
CA CYS A 45 -4.46 30.13 1.90
C CYS A 45 -5.25 30.99 0.91
N ASN A 46 -6.23 31.75 1.42
CA ASN A 46 -7.07 32.70 0.67
C ASN A 46 -7.80 32.07 -0.54
N ALA A 47 -8.11 30.77 -0.51
CA ALA A 47 -8.90 30.16 -1.59
C ALA A 47 -10.31 30.78 -1.61
N GLU A 48 -10.75 31.15 -2.80
CA GLU A 48 -12.03 31.80 -3.08
C GLU A 48 -13.17 30.79 -2.98
N TYR A 49 -14.21 31.13 -2.22
CA TYR A 49 -15.41 30.31 -2.15
C TYR A 49 -16.20 30.41 -3.45
N GLY A 50 -16.65 29.28 -3.98
CA GLY A 50 -17.37 29.22 -5.26
C GLY A 50 -16.47 29.09 -6.49
N ASN A 51 -15.15 29.13 -6.33
CA ASN A 51 -14.18 28.94 -7.42
C ASN A 51 -13.59 27.51 -7.39
N PRO A 52 -14.01 26.60 -8.29
CA PRO A 52 -13.66 25.19 -8.20
C PRO A 52 -12.27 24.83 -8.76
N GLN A 53 -11.63 25.71 -9.54
CA GLN A 53 -10.45 25.34 -10.32
C GLN A 53 -9.47 26.50 -10.54
N GLY A 54 -8.19 26.17 -10.74
CA GLY A 54 -7.15 27.13 -11.12
C GLY A 54 -6.59 27.98 -9.98
N ARG A 55 -5.78 28.97 -10.35
CA ARG A 55 -5.10 29.91 -9.44
C ARG A 55 -6.11 30.81 -8.73
N GLN A 56 -6.02 30.89 -7.41
CA GLN A 56 -6.86 31.74 -6.56
C GLN A 56 -6.16 32.05 -5.23
N GLY A 57 -6.20 33.29 -4.75
CA GLY A 57 -5.56 33.69 -3.49
C GLY A 57 -4.08 33.26 -3.38
N GLN A 58 -3.74 32.39 -2.43
CA GLN A 58 -2.44 31.72 -2.32
C GLN A 58 -2.56 30.19 -2.52
N SER A 59 -3.47 29.82 -3.43
CA SER A 59 -3.87 28.44 -3.69
C SER A 59 -4.04 28.14 -5.18
N TRP A 60 -4.15 26.85 -5.49
CA TRP A 60 -4.55 26.32 -6.78
C TRP A 60 -5.55 25.17 -6.57
N ALA A 61 -6.73 25.28 -7.17
CA ALA A 61 -7.77 24.27 -7.04
C ALA A 61 -7.79 23.31 -8.24
N ILE A 62 -8.03 22.02 -7.98
CA ILE A 62 -8.32 21.01 -8.99
C ILE A 62 -9.67 20.37 -8.66
N ALA A 63 -10.65 20.53 -9.52
CA ALA A 63 -11.97 19.93 -9.37
C ALA A 63 -11.87 18.41 -9.51
N THR A 64 -12.22 17.68 -8.43
CA THR A 64 -12.12 16.21 -8.34
C THR A 64 -13.45 15.55 -8.01
N LYS A 65 -14.48 16.32 -7.65
CA LYS A 65 -15.77 15.79 -7.21
C LYS A 65 -16.93 16.69 -7.64
N ASP A 66 -18.03 16.09 -8.07
CA ASP A 66 -19.35 16.71 -8.16
C ASP A 66 -20.16 16.28 -6.93
N LEU A 67 -20.67 17.25 -6.16
CA LEU A 67 -21.37 16.96 -4.91
C LEU A 67 -22.68 16.19 -5.11
N ASN A 68 -23.27 16.27 -6.31
CA ASN A 68 -24.56 15.64 -6.64
C ASN A 68 -24.39 14.22 -7.17
N LYS A 69 -23.17 13.82 -7.53
CA LYS A 69 -22.87 12.51 -8.16
C LYS A 69 -22.04 11.57 -7.29
N GLY A 70 -21.72 11.97 -6.06
CA GLY A 70 -21.01 11.12 -5.11
C GLY A 70 -19.51 11.01 -5.37
N ILE A 71 -18.91 9.90 -4.95
CA ILE A 71 -17.47 9.61 -5.14
C ILE A 71 -17.18 9.29 -6.61
N ARG A 72 -15.95 9.54 -7.04
CA ARG A 72 -15.43 9.24 -8.38
C ARG A 72 -16.26 9.86 -9.51
N SER A 73 -16.79 11.05 -9.26
CA SER A 73 -17.75 11.73 -10.13
C SER A 73 -17.12 12.59 -11.23
N ILE A 74 -15.85 12.98 -11.09
CA ILE A 74 -15.09 13.70 -12.12
C ILE A 74 -14.09 12.75 -12.77
N PRO A 75 -14.26 12.35 -14.04
CA PRO A 75 -13.41 11.35 -14.69
C PRO A 75 -11.91 11.68 -14.65
N LEU A 76 -11.06 10.65 -14.51
CA LEU A 76 -9.60 10.79 -14.51
C LEU A 76 -9.03 11.62 -15.69
N PRO A 77 -9.53 11.52 -16.93
CA PRO A 77 -9.06 12.38 -18.03
C PRO A 77 -9.30 13.88 -17.78
N GLN A 78 -10.42 14.25 -17.13
CA GLN A 78 -10.70 15.65 -16.79
C GLN A 78 -9.80 16.14 -15.66
N ILE A 79 -9.51 15.29 -14.68
CA ILE A 79 -8.53 15.60 -13.63
C ILE A 79 -7.13 15.77 -14.26
N LYS A 80 -6.75 14.91 -15.20
CA LYS A 80 -5.47 14.99 -15.93
C LYS A 80 -5.30 16.33 -16.64
N SER A 81 -6.31 16.79 -17.37
CA SER A 81 -6.27 18.10 -18.06
C SER A 81 -6.11 19.29 -17.09
N GLN A 82 -6.66 19.19 -15.86
CA GLN A 82 -6.45 20.22 -14.84
C GLN A 82 -5.04 20.18 -14.24
N ILE A 83 -4.47 18.98 -14.07
CA ILE A 83 -3.06 18.80 -13.65
C ILE A 83 -2.13 19.37 -14.72
N GLU A 84 -2.42 19.15 -16.00
CA GLU A 84 -1.65 19.71 -17.12
C GLU A 84 -1.57 21.24 -17.03
N LYS A 85 -2.70 21.92 -16.79
CA LYS A 85 -2.73 23.38 -16.58
C LYS A 85 -1.88 23.85 -15.40
N LEU A 86 -1.86 23.08 -14.30
CA LEU A 86 -0.98 23.35 -13.16
C LEU A 86 0.50 23.23 -13.57
N VAL A 87 0.85 22.17 -14.29
CA VAL A 87 2.22 21.92 -14.77
C VAL A 87 2.68 23.03 -15.72
N GLU A 88 1.84 23.44 -16.68
CA GLU A 88 2.11 24.57 -17.58
C GLU A 88 2.34 25.88 -16.82
N TYR A 89 1.49 26.15 -15.82
CA TYR A 89 1.63 27.35 -15.00
C TYR A 89 2.91 27.31 -14.15
N ALA A 90 3.22 26.17 -13.54
CA ALA A 90 4.42 26.01 -12.71
C ALA A 90 5.71 26.15 -13.53
N ASN A 91 5.73 25.68 -14.79
CA ASN A 91 6.86 25.87 -15.70
C ASN A 91 7.12 27.35 -16.04
N THR A 92 6.07 28.16 -16.13
CA THR A 92 6.19 29.59 -16.45
C THR A 92 6.44 30.48 -15.23
N HIS A 93 6.39 29.91 -14.02
CA HIS A 93 6.58 30.62 -12.74
C HIS A 93 7.56 29.87 -11.83
N PRO A 94 8.85 29.75 -12.20
CA PRO A 94 9.85 29.00 -11.45
C PRO A 94 10.13 29.57 -10.04
N GLU A 95 9.75 30.83 -9.78
CA GLU A 95 9.83 31.49 -8.48
C GLU A 95 8.79 31.00 -7.46
N LEU A 96 7.71 30.37 -7.92
CA LEU A 96 6.64 29.86 -7.06
C LEU A 96 6.87 28.39 -6.71
N GLU A 97 6.48 27.98 -5.51
CA GLU A 97 6.51 26.59 -5.05
C GLU A 97 5.09 26.04 -4.85
N PHE A 98 4.73 24.99 -5.59
CA PHE A 98 3.40 24.39 -5.55
C PHE A 98 3.36 23.20 -4.59
N LEU A 99 2.85 23.42 -3.38
CA LEU A 99 2.73 22.39 -2.35
C LEU A 99 1.47 21.56 -2.61
N THR A 100 1.66 20.38 -3.22
CA THR A 100 0.56 19.54 -3.66
C THR A 100 0.09 18.57 -2.59
N THR A 101 -1.19 18.64 -2.25
CA THR A 101 -1.82 17.69 -1.34
C THR A 101 -2.21 16.39 -2.05
N ARG A 102 -2.72 15.39 -1.32
CA ARG A 102 -3.33 14.17 -1.89
C ARG A 102 -4.66 14.47 -2.61
N ILE A 103 -4.56 15.17 -3.74
CA ILE A 103 -5.69 15.67 -4.54
C ILE A 103 -6.63 14.51 -4.89
N GLY A 104 -7.90 14.61 -4.51
CA GLY A 104 -8.93 13.62 -4.87
C GLY A 104 -8.87 12.29 -4.12
N CYS A 105 -7.81 12.02 -3.33
CA CYS A 105 -7.63 10.70 -2.71
C CYS A 105 -8.54 10.44 -1.50
N ASN A 106 -9.01 11.51 -0.85
CA ASN A 106 -9.89 11.42 0.30
C ASN A 106 -11.36 11.45 -0.13
N LEU A 107 -12.00 12.62 -0.11
CA LEU A 107 -13.44 12.77 -0.28
C LEU A 107 -13.96 12.43 -1.69
N ALA A 108 -13.08 12.41 -2.70
CA ALA A 108 -13.45 12.03 -4.07
C ALA A 108 -13.25 10.53 -4.35
N GLY A 109 -12.51 9.79 -3.52
CA GLY A 109 -12.40 8.33 -3.62
C GLY A 109 -11.47 7.81 -4.73
N TYR A 110 -10.50 8.62 -5.17
CA TYR A 110 -9.41 8.14 -6.00
C TYR A 110 -8.29 7.52 -5.14
N THR A 111 -7.50 6.63 -5.72
CA THR A 111 -6.31 6.11 -5.04
C THR A 111 -5.09 6.99 -5.31
N ASP A 112 -4.07 6.89 -4.45
CA ASP A 112 -2.81 7.59 -4.67
C ASP A 112 -2.18 7.20 -6.00
N LEU A 113 -2.23 5.91 -6.32
CA LEU A 113 -1.74 5.37 -7.57
C LEU A 113 -2.44 5.97 -8.80
N GLU A 114 -3.76 6.10 -8.78
CA GLU A 114 -4.51 6.66 -9.92
C GLU A 114 -4.07 8.11 -10.19
N ILE A 115 -3.97 8.94 -9.15
CA ILE A 115 -3.60 10.34 -9.28
C ILE A 115 -2.11 10.50 -9.59
N ALA A 116 -1.24 9.76 -8.91
CA ALA A 116 0.19 9.72 -9.20
C ALA A 116 0.46 9.24 -10.64
N SER A 117 -0.30 8.29 -11.17
CA SER A 117 -0.21 7.86 -12.57
C SER A 117 -0.58 8.98 -13.54
N LEU A 118 -1.58 9.82 -13.21
CA LEU A 118 -1.88 11.01 -14.02
C LEU A 118 -0.70 11.98 -14.02
N ILE A 119 -0.17 12.28 -12.84
CA ILE A 119 1.00 13.15 -12.63
C ILE A 119 2.24 12.64 -13.39
N GLY A 120 2.48 11.32 -13.36
CA GLY A 120 3.62 10.68 -14.04
C GLY A 120 3.57 10.73 -15.58
N ASN A 121 2.48 11.21 -16.18
CA ASN A 121 2.43 11.49 -17.62
C ASN A 121 3.17 12.79 -18.01
N PHE A 122 3.59 13.59 -17.04
CA PHE A 122 4.18 14.90 -17.28
C PHE A 122 5.65 14.93 -16.84
N ASN A 123 6.46 15.72 -17.55
CA ASN A 123 7.77 16.12 -17.04
C ASN A 123 7.56 17.21 -15.97
N LEU A 124 7.51 16.81 -14.69
CA LEU A 124 7.18 17.72 -13.61
C LEU A 124 8.30 18.73 -13.35
N PRO A 125 8.00 20.04 -13.30
CA PRO A 125 8.99 21.03 -12.92
C PRO A 125 9.36 20.88 -11.42
N PRO A 126 10.62 21.21 -11.05
CA PRO A 126 11.16 20.97 -9.71
C PRO A 126 10.54 21.86 -8.60
N ASN A 127 9.66 22.78 -8.99
CA ASN A 127 8.90 23.64 -8.10
C ASN A 127 7.49 23.10 -7.79
N ILE A 128 7.10 21.93 -8.30
CA ILE A 128 5.94 21.17 -7.81
C ILE A 128 6.43 20.16 -6.77
N TRP A 129 5.90 20.29 -5.56
CA TRP A 129 6.21 19.42 -4.44
C TRP A 129 5.05 18.45 -4.24
N LEU A 130 5.36 17.18 -4.04
CA LEU A 130 4.38 16.09 -3.98
C LEU A 130 4.24 15.52 -2.57
N PRO A 131 3.10 14.91 -2.22
CA PRO A 131 3.00 14.12 -1.00
C PRO A 131 3.84 12.83 -1.15
N GLN A 132 4.35 12.32 -0.02
CA GLN A 132 5.19 11.10 0.00
C GLN A 132 4.50 9.94 -0.73
N GLU A 133 3.18 9.77 -0.56
CA GLU A 133 2.43 8.70 -1.19
C GLU A 133 2.44 8.75 -2.72
N PHE A 134 2.48 9.95 -3.31
CA PHE A 134 2.59 10.09 -4.76
C PHE A 134 4.01 9.83 -5.23
N VAL A 135 5.01 10.30 -4.49
CA VAL A 135 6.42 10.01 -4.79
C VAL A 135 6.67 8.51 -4.73
N ASP A 136 6.19 7.82 -3.70
CA ASP A 136 6.28 6.37 -3.55
C ASP A 136 5.70 5.65 -4.78
N CYS A 137 4.61 6.14 -5.37
CA CYS A 137 4.02 5.59 -6.58
C CYS A 137 4.82 5.93 -7.85
N LEU A 138 5.41 7.12 -7.94
CA LEU A 138 6.16 7.59 -9.11
C LEU A 138 7.55 6.97 -9.22
N ILE A 139 8.17 6.64 -8.08
CA ILE A 139 9.47 5.96 -8.05
C ILE A 139 9.32 4.44 -8.13
N GLU A 140 8.11 3.91 -7.92
CA GLU A 140 7.81 2.51 -8.19
C GLU A 140 7.82 2.33 -9.71
N ASP A 141 8.68 1.45 -10.21
CA ASP A 141 8.85 1.21 -11.65
C ASP A 141 7.56 0.74 -12.32
N LYS A 142 6.64 0.16 -11.53
CA LYS A 142 5.33 -0.31 -11.95
C LYS A 142 4.31 -0.18 -10.82
N PRO A 143 3.05 0.17 -11.12
CA PRO A 143 1.94 0.07 -10.17
C PRO A 143 1.88 -1.30 -9.48
N THR A 144 2.13 -1.35 -8.17
CA THR A 144 2.25 -2.60 -7.42
C THR A 144 1.19 -2.76 -6.33
N LEU A 145 0.43 -3.87 -6.38
CA LEU A 145 -0.44 -4.29 -5.27
C LEU A 145 0.39 -5.10 -4.26
N LYS A 146 0.38 -4.73 -2.97
CA LYS A 146 1.14 -5.45 -1.94
C LYS A 146 0.22 -6.35 -1.11
N VAL A 147 0.60 -7.62 -1.00
CA VAL A 147 -0.15 -8.62 -0.25
C VAL A 147 0.78 -9.38 0.68
N ALA A 148 0.43 -9.46 1.96
CA ALA A 148 1.19 -10.23 2.94
C ALA A 148 0.38 -11.44 3.44
N PHE A 149 1.10 -12.45 3.92
CA PHE A 149 0.51 -13.64 4.54
C PHE A 149 0.92 -13.77 6.00
N THR A 150 0.00 -14.28 6.81
CA THR A 150 0.33 -14.85 8.12
C THR A 150 -0.72 -15.90 8.48
N GLY A 151 -0.37 -16.86 9.32
CA GLY A 151 -1.37 -17.80 9.82
C GLY A 151 -0.83 -18.82 10.81
N ASN A 152 -1.70 -19.75 11.20
CA ASN A 152 -1.32 -20.82 12.11
C ASN A 152 -0.21 -21.72 11.54
N ARG A 153 0.51 -22.40 12.43
CA ARG A 153 1.51 -23.42 12.09
C ARG A 153 0.82 -24.73 11.74
N HIS A 154 1.51 -25.62 11.01
CA HIS A 154 0.94 -26.89 10.56
C HIS A 154 0.33 -27.74 11.70
N GLN A 155 0.91 -27.71 12.91
CA GLN A 155 0.43 -28.49 14.06
C GLN A 155 -0.96 -28.09 14.56
N LYS A 156 -1.51 -26.96 14.09
CA LYS A 156 -2.86 -26.53 14.43
C LYS A 156 -3.93 -27.22 13.59
N PHE A 157 -3.58 -27.85 12.47
CA PHE A 157 -4.56 -28.42 11.53
C PHE A 157 -4.55 -29.95 11.60
N ASP A 158 -5.74 -30.55 11.51
CA ASP A 158 -5.85 -31.95 11.09
C ASP A 158 -5.71 -32.08 9.56
N GLU A 159 -5.63 -33.31 9.03
CA GLU A 159 -5.42 -33.55 7.60
C GLU A 159 -6.54 -32.93 6.73
N SER A 160 -7.79 -33.03 7.19
CA SER A 160 -8.95 -32.50 6.47
C SER A 160 -9.00 -30.97 6.50
N GLY A 161 -8.68 -30.39 7.65
CA GLY A 161 -8.55 -28.96 7.88
C GLY A 161 -7.41 -28.38 7.04
N TRP A 162 -6.29 -29.07 6.95
CA TRP A 162 -5.15 -28.65 6.13
C TRP A 162 -5.51 -28.61 4.63
N LYS A 163 -6.14 -29.67 4.10
CA LYS A 163 -6.62 -29.70 2.70
C LYS A 163 -7.60 -28.56 2.42
N GLN A 164 -8.56 -28.35 3.32
CA GLN A 164 -9.53 -27.27 3.18
C GLN A 164 -8.84 -25.90 3.19
N VAL A 165 -7.97 -25.66 4.15
CA VAL A 165 -7.25 -24.40 4.31
C VAL A 165 -6.37 -24.11 3.11
N HIS A 166 -5.68 -25.11 2.57
CA HIS A 166 -4.87 -24.96 1.36
C HIS A 166 -5.72 -24.47 0.19
N SER A 167 -6.87 -25.10 -0.05
CA SER A 167 -7.81 -24.68 -1.10
C SER A 167 -8.35 -23.26 -0.90
N ARG A 168 -8.67 -22.89 0.36
CA ARG A 168 -9.15 -21.53 0.68
C ARG A 168 -8.05 -20.48 0.50
N LEU A 169 -6.83 -20.77 0.96
CA LEU A 169 -5.68 -19.90 0.81
C LEU A 169 -5.37 -19.67 -0.67
N GLU A 170 -5.35 -20.73 -1.48
CA GLU A 170 -5.18 -20.63 -2.93
C GLU A 170 -6.24 -19.75 -3.58
N GLY A 171 -7.52 -19.96 -3.27
CA GLY A 171 -8.60 -19.13 -3.79
C GLY A 171 -8.47 -17.65 -3.42
N MET A 172 -7.99 -17.33 -2.22
CA MET A 172 -7.74 -15.95 -1.78
C MET A 172 -6.57 -15.31 -2.53
N ILE A 173 -5.46 -16.06 -2.73
CA ILE A 173 -4.29 -15.59 -3.48
C ILE A 173 -4.64 -15.36 -4.95
N VAL A 174 -5.31 -16.33 -5.58
CA VAL A 174 -5.80 -16.21 -6.97
C VAL A 174 -6.72 -15.00 -7.10
N ARG A 175 -7.65 -14.81 -6.14
CA ARG A 175 -8.53 -13.64 -6.18
C ARG A 175 -7.77 -12.32 -6.06
N ALA A 176 -6.69 -12.26 -5.28
CA ALA A 176 -5.85 -11.08 -5.21
C ALA A 176 -5.18 -10.77 -6.55
N CYS A 177 -4.65 -11.77 -7.25
CA CYS A 177 -4.10 -11.59 -8.60
C CYS A 177 -5.14 -11.08 -9.60
N VAL A 178 -6.35 -11.66 -9.60
CA VAL A 178 -7.45 -11.21 -10.47
C VAL A 178 -7.86 -9.78 -10.15
N ARG A 179 -7.98 -9.41 -8.86
CA ARG A 179 -8.29 -8.04 -8.44
C ARG A 179 -7.21 -7.05 -8.84
N ALA A 180 -5.94 -7.44 -8.75
CA ALA A 180 -4.84 -6.59 -9.19
C ALA A 180 -5.00 -6.20 -10.67
N LEU A 181 -5.33 -7.16 -11.54
CA LEU A 181 -5.62 -6.93 -12.95
C LEU A 181 -6.85 -6.04 -13.17
N GLU A 182 -7.96 -6.34 -12.49
CA GLU A 182 -9.19 -5.54 -12.57
C GLU A 182 -8.98 -4.07 -12.17
N TRP A 183 -8.07 -3.82 -11.22
CA TRP A 183 -7.72 -2.49 -10.73
C TRP A 183 -6.54 -1.84 -11.48
N GLY A 184 -6.04 -2.48 -12.54
CA GLY A 184 -5.01 -1.91 -13.41
C GLY A 184 -3.58 -1.98 -12.88
N TYR A 185 -3.33 -2.74 -11.81
CA TYR A 185 -1.97 -3.01 -11.34
C TYR A 185 -1.17 -3.81 -12.37
N LYS A 186 0.13 -3.53 -12.45
CA LYS A 186 1.07 -4.21 -13.37
C LYS A 186 1.95 -5.22 -12.66
N ARG A 187 2.05 -5.10 -11.34
CA ARG A 187 2.73 -6.04 -10.45
C ARG A 187 1.87 -6.35 -9.22
N ILE A 188 1.96 -7.57 -8.73
CA ILE A 188 1.59 -7.92 -7.37
C ILE A 188 2.85 -8.40 -6.62
N GLN A 189 3.12 -7.76 -5.48
CA GLN A 189 4.23 -8.09 -4.61
C GLN A 189 3.70 -8.81 -3.37
N PHE A 190 4.08 -10.06 -3.22
CA PHE A 190 3.77 -10.87 -2.07
C PHE A 190 4.88 -10.79 -1.01
N TYR A 191 4.49 -10.84 0.26
CA TYR A 191 5.39 -10.92 1.40
C TYR A 191 5.05 -12.13 2.27
N SER A 192 5.99 -13.07 2.36
CA SER A 192 5.87 -14.24 3.22
C SER A 192 6.88 -14.15 4.35
N GLY A 193 6.48 -14.53 5.56
CA GLY A 193 7.40 -14.62 6.67
C GLY A 193 8.13 -15.95 6.80
N MET A 194 7.92 -16.87 5.84
CA MET A 194 8.58 -18.17 5.72
C MET A 194 8.49 -19.06 6.96
N ALA A 195 7.46 -18.86 7.77
CA ALA A 195 7.10 -19.74 8.85
C ALA A 195 6.50 -21.06 8.33
N LEU A 196 6.91 -22.21 8.87
CA LEU A 196 6.20 -23.48 8.67
C LEU A 196 4.68 -23.34 8.86
N GLY A 197 3.89 -23.94 7.98
CA GLY A 197 2.43 -23.81 7.93
C GLY A 197 2.00 -22.84 6.84
N ILE A 198 1.15 -21.87 7.19
CA ILE A 198 0.49 -20.98 6.22
C ILE A 198 1.48 -20.17 5.39
N ASP A 199 2.54 -19.60 5.99
CA ASP A 199 3.50 -18.79 5.23
C ASP A 199 4.21 -19.64 4.15
N THR A 200 4.66 -20.87 4.48
CA THR A 200 5.28 -21.78 3.48
C THR A 200 4.28 -22.29 2.44
N ALA A 201 3.02 -22.54 2.81
CA ALA A 201 1.98 -22.95 1.86
C ALA A 201 1.61 -21.81 0.89
N ALA A 202 1.48 -20.58 1.41
CA ALA A 202 1.25 -19.40 0.58
C ALA A 202 2.42 -19.15 -0.38
N THR A 203 3.66 -19.30 0.09
CA THR A 203 4.85 -19.21 -0.76
C THR A 203 4.80 -20.21 -1.91
N GLU A 204 4.51 -21.49 -1.63
CA GLU A 204 4.40 -22.54 -2.64
C GLU A 204 3.31 -22.21 -3.69
N ILE A 205 2.13 -21.78 -3.24
CA ILE A 205 1.04 -21.36 -4.13
C ILE A 205 1.49 -20.18 -5.01
N VAL A 206 2.06 -19.12 -4.44
CA VAL A 206 2.49 -17.94 -5.19
C VAL A 206 3.53 -18.29 -6.24
N LEU A 207 4.52 -19.11 -5.90
CA LEU A 207 5.52 -19.59 -6.86
C LEU A 207 4.86 -20.36 -8.01
N GLY A 208 3.88 -21.22 -7.70
CA GLY A 208 3.09 -21.94 -8.70
C GLY A 208 2.17 -21.07 -9.57
N LEU A 209 1.96 -19.79 -9.23
CA LEU A 209 1.20 -18.85 -10.04
C LEU A 209 2.06 -17.96 -10.95
N LYS A 210 3.39 -17.91 -10.74
CA LYS A 210 4.29 -17.11 -11.57
C LYS A 210 4.14 -17.49 -13.05
N GLY A 211 3.97 -16.48 -13.91
CA GLY A 211 3.78 -16.66 -15.35
C GLY A 211 2.39 -17.13 -15.79
N LYS A 212 1.46 -17.43 -14.87
CA LYS A 212 0.08 -17.86 -15.23
C LYS A 212 -0.89 -16.72 -15.55
N TYR A 213 -0.53 -15.49 -15.19
CA TYR A 213 -1.37 -14.32 -15.37
C TYR A 213 -0.59 -13.20 -16.08
N PRO A 214 -1.27 -12.31 -16.82
CA PRO A 214 -0.65 -11.14 -17.45
C PRO A 214 -0.34 -10.03 -16.43
N ILE A 215 0.24 -10.40 -15.29
CA ILE A 215 0.72 -9.49 -14.23
C ILE A 215 2.04 -10.03 -13.70
N GLU A 216 2.98 -9.13 -13.40
CA GLU A 216 4.23 -9.52 -12.76
C GLU A 216 3.96 -9.98 -11.32
N ILE A 217 4.35 -11.21 -10.98
CA ILE A 217 4.14 -11.79 -9.64
C ILE A 217 5.50 -11.93 -8.97
N ASN A 218 5.74 -11.10 -7.95
CA ASN A 218 6.97 -11.14 -7.17
C ASN A 218 6.68 -11.59 -5.73
N LEU A 219 7.66 -12.23 -5.11
CA LEU A 219 7.60 -12.76 -3.76
C LEU A 219 8.87 -12.40 -2.99
N THR A 220 8.68 -11.77 -1.84
CA THR A 220 9.73 -11.43 -0.88
C THR A 220 9.62 -12.32 0.34
N ALA A 221 10.70 -13.05 0.64
CA ALA A 221 10.83 -13.81 1.87
C ALA A 221 11.38 -12.92 3.01
N ALA A 222 10.57 -12.66 4.04
CA ALA A 222 10.98 -11.98 5.25
C ALA A 222 11.52 -12.99 6.27
N VAL A 223 12.84 -13.06 6.37
CA VAL A 223 13.56 -14.01 7.23
C VAL A 223 13.96 -13.32 8.55
N PRO A 224 13.55 -13.86 9.72
CA PRO A 224 13.73 -13.15 10.99
C PRO A 224 15.18 -13.13 11.50
N CYS A 225 15.96 -14.16 11.22
CA CYS A 225 17.34 -14.37 11.67
C CYS A 225 18.03 -15.42 10.77
N THR A 226 19.33 -15.62 10.93
CA THR A 226 20.15 -16.42 9.99
C THR A 226 20.00 -17.93 10.11
N ASN A 227 19.35 -18.45 11.15
CA ASN A 227 19.36 -19.88 11.46
C ASN A 227 18.06 -20.41 12.10
N LEU A 228 16.91 -19.76 11.82
CA LEU A 228 15.62 -20.17 12.41
C LEU A 228 15.28 -21.63 12.07
N GLU A 229 15.60 -22.04 10.85
CA GLU A 229 15.30 -23.34 10.27
C GLU A 229 16.07 -24.50 10.91
N LEU A 230 17.19 -24.23 11.60
CA LEU A 230 17.98 -25.29 12.24
C LEU A 230 17.22 -26.04 13.35
N ALA A 231 16.13 -25.45 13.86
CA ALA A 231 15.25 -26.08 14.84
C ALA A 231 14.22 -27.05 14.20
N TRP A 232 14.16 -27.14 12.87
CA TRP A 232 13.19 -27.97 12.15
C TRP A 232 13.78 -29.31 11.73
N ASN A 233 12.94 -30.27 11.34
CA ASN A 233 13.41 -31.53 10.77
C ASN A 233 14.05 -31.30 9.37
N LYS A 234 14.81 -32.29 8.88
CA LYS A 234 15.53 -32.17 7.59
C LYS A 234 14.62 -31.89 6.40
N SER A 235 13.46 -32.54 6.33
CA SER A 235 12.53 -32.34 5.21
C SER A 235 11.96 -30.92 5.18
N ASP A 236 11.64 -30.34 6.34
CA ASP A 236 11.20 -28.96 6.46
C ASP A 236 12.33 -27.96 6.11
N GLN A 237 13.57 -28.24 6.48
CA GLN A 237 14.74 -27.43 6.08
C GLN A 237 14.97 -27.46 4.57
N GLU A 238 14.94 -28.64 3.95
CA GLU A 238 15.08 -28.82 2.50
C GLU A 238 13.99 -28.05 1.74
N LYS A 239 12.73 -28.22 2.15
CA LYS A 239 11.60 -27.48 1.57
C LYS A 239 11.77 -25.97 1.77
N TYR A 240 12.20 -25.54 2.95
CA TYR A 240 12.44 -24.12 3.22
C TYR A 240 13.48 -23.51 2.26
N TYR A 241 14.64 -24.14 2.08
CA TYR A 241 15.66 -23.63 1.18
C TYR A 241 15.22 -23.68 -0.29
N GLN A 242 14.48 -24.73 -0.69
CA GLN A 242 13.89 -24.82 -2.02
C GLN A 242 12.96 -23.62 -2.29
N LEU A 243 12.06 -23.31 -1.37
CA LEU A 243 11.14 -22.17 -1.51
C LEU A 243 11.88 -20.83 -1.46
N LEU A 244 12.86 -20.70 -0.55
CA LEU A 244 13.63 -19.47 -0.36
C LEU A 244 14.42 -19.10 -1.63
N SER A 245 15.03 -20.09 -2.30
CA SER A 245 15.81 -19.91 -3.53
C SER A 245 15.00 -19.40 -4.74
N GLN A 246 13.68 -19.57 -4.72
CA GLN A 246 12.77 -19.16 -5.80
C GLN A 246 12.08 -17.82 -5.54
N CYS A 247 12.26 -17.25 -4.35
CA CYS A 247 11.79 -15.91 -4.04
C CYS A 247 12.61 -14.87 -4.82
N ASP A 248 11.96 -13.82 -5.29
CA ASP A 248 12.62 -12.75 -6.05
C ASP A 248 13.52 -11.90 -5.15
N SER A 249 13.19 -11.84 -3.86
CA SER A 249 14.08 -11.23 -2.87
C SER A 249 13.97 -11.90 -1.50
N ILE A 250 15.07 -11.79 -0.74
CA ILE A 250 15.16 -12.25 0.63
C ILE A 250 15.51 -11.06 1.50
N LYS A 251 14.66 -10.77 2.49
CA LYS A 251 14.91 -9.75 3.50
C LYS A 251 15.22 -10.40 4.83
N PHE A 252 16.50 -10.38 5.21
CA PHE A 252 16.90 -10.60 6.59
C PHE A 252 16.51 -9.39 7.45
N VAL A 253 15.69 -9.64 8.47
CA VAL A 253 15.27 -8.64 9.46
C VAL A 253 16.35 -8.49 10.54
N SER A 254 17.07 -9.57 10.82
CA SER A 254 18.31 -9.58 11.61
C SER A 254 19.34 -10.44 10.89
N ASN A 255 20.60 -9.99 10.89
CA ASN A 255 21.75 -10.77 10.41
C ASN A 255 22.38 -11.62 11.54
N LEU A 256 21.72 -11.70 12.70
CA LEU A 256 22.17 -12.49 13.86
C LEU A 256 21.47 -13.85 13.90
N THR A 257 21.98 -14.77 14.70
CA THR A 257 21.29 -16.03 15.01
C THR A 257 20.00 -15.78 15.83
N TYR A 258 19.12 -16.78 15.91
CA TYR A 258 17.86 -16.69 16.65
C TYR A 258 18.06 -16.27 18.11
N GLN A 259 19.06 -16.82 18.79
CA GLN A 259 19.35 -16.51 20.19
C GLN A 259 19.82 -15.06 20.35
N GLU A 260 20.80 -14.64 19.54
CA GLU A 260 21.36 -13.28 19.55
C GLU A 260 20.33 -12.22 19.12
N ALA A 261 19.41 -12.57 18.22
CA ALA A 261 18.32 -11.71 17.78
C ALA A 261 17.18 -11.59 18.81
N GLY A 262 17.35 -12.14 20.02
CA GLY A 262 16.37 -12.04 21.12
C GLY A 262 15.24 -13.07 21.03
N GLY A 263 15.46 -14.20 20.37
CA GLY A 263 14.52 -15.32 20.26
C GLY A 263 13.19 -14.89 19.65
N ILE A 264 12.09 -15.09 20.37
CA ILE A 264 10.74 -14.74 19.91
C ILE A 264 10.60 -13.27 19.46
N LYS A 265 11.44 -12.36 20.00
CA LYS A 265 11.45 -10.94 19.61
C LYS A 265 11.79 -10.76 18.13
N CYS A 266 12.67 -11.58 17.55
CA CYS A 266 13.01 -11.49 16.12
C CYS A 266 11.83 -11.90 15.23
N LEU A 267 11.01 -12.87 15.65
CA LEU A 267 9.80 -13.27 14.94
C LEU A 267 8.76 -12.14 14.93
N ASN A 268 8.60 -11.46 16.08
CA ASN A 268 7.73 -10.29 16.18
C ASN A 268 8.26 -9.10 15.36
N ALA A 269 9.58 -8.87 15.35
CA ALA A 269 10.21 -7.86 14.49
C ALA A 269 9.96 -8.13 13.01
N ARG A 270 10.06 -9.40 12.58
CA ARG A 270 9.73 -9.82 11.22
C ARG A 270 8.26 -9.57 10.88
N ASN A 271 7.33 -9.93 11.76
CA ASN A 271 5.90 -9.68 11.52
C ASN A 271 5.63 -8.19 11.35
N ARG A 272 6.19 -7.34 12.23
CA ARG A 272 6.08 -5.88 12.10
C ARG A 272 6.67 -5.38 10.79
N TRP A 273 7.81 -5.91 10.35
CA TRP A 273 8.40 -5.54 9.06
C TRP A 273 7.47 -5.87 7.89
N VAL A 274 6.87 -7.07 7.87
CA VAL A 274 5.90 -7.49 6.84
C VAL A 274 4.66 -6.59 6.85
N VAL A 275 4.07 -6.34 8.02
CA VAL A 275 2.91 -5.44 8.18
C VAL A 275 3.22 -4.03 7.69
N ASN A 276 4.45 -3.55 7.90
CA ASN A 276 4.87 -2.22 7.44
C ASN A 276 5.04 -2.11 5.92
N GLN A 277 5.04 -3.21 5.17
CA GLN A 277 5.03 -3.16 3.70
C GLN A 277 3.64 -2.86 3.13
N ILE A 278 2.59 -3.10 3.93
CA ILE A 278 1.19 -2.93 3.55
C ILE A 278 0.80 -1.50 3.93
N LYS A 279 0.66 -0.59 2.96
CA LYS A 279 0.43 0.83 3.25
C LYS A 279 -0.65 1.47 2.40
N ASN A 280 -0.75 1.05 1.15
CA ASN A 280 -1.61 1.69 0.17
C ASN A 280 -3.06 1.27 0.35
N ALA A 281 -3.96 2.04 -0.25
CA ALA A 281 -5.40 1.85 -0.11
C ALA A 281 -5.86 0.43 -0.45
N HIS A 282 -5.25 -0.25 -1.42
CA HIS A 282 -5.65 -1.61 -1.81
C HIS A 282 -4.81 -2.73 -1.19
N ASP A 283 -3.68 -2.41 -0.55
CA ASP A 283 -2.80 -3.41 0.04
C ASP A 283 -3.53 -4.17 1.16
N MET A 284 -3.21 -5.46 1.32
CA MET A 284 -3.91 -6.28 2.31
C MET A 284 -3.06 -7.39 2.92
N ILE A 285 -3.51 -7.89 4.06
CA ILE A 285 -2.96 -9.07 4.71
C ILE A 285 -4.00 -10.20 4.65
N ILE A 286 -3.61 -11.33 4.09
CA ILE A 286 -4.38 -12.57 4.08
C ILE A 286 -3.99 -13.39 5.31
N VAL A 287 -4.99 -13.79 6.09
CA VAL A 287 -4.79 -14.48 7.37
C VAL A 287 -5.61 -15.75 7.45
N ILE A 288 -4.97 -16.87 7.81
CA ILE A 288 -5.66 -18.09 8.24
C ILE A 288 -5.42 -18.29 9.73
N TRP A 289 -6.50 -18.33 10.52
CA TRP A 289 -6.41 -18.31 11.99
C TRP A 289 -7.44 -19.24 12.65
N ASP A 290 -7.17 -19.71 13.87
CA ASP A 290 -8.04 -20.58 14.68
C ASP A 290 -8.82 -19.80 15.75
N GLY A 291 -8.66 -18.48 15.81
CA GLY A 291 -9.23 -17.66 16.88
C GLY A 291 -8.42 -17.65 18.18
N GLN A 292 -7.32 -18.41 18.27
CA GLN A 292 -6.57 -18.58 19.51
C GLN A 292 -5.37 -17.62 19.65
N PRO A 293 -4.94 -17.30 20.88
CA PRO A 293 -3.74 -16.50 21.12
C PRO A 293 -2.47 -17.11 20.48
N GLY A 294 -1.55 -16.24 20.06
CA GLY A 294 -0.26 -16.66 19.49
C GLY A 294 0.34 -15.64 18.52
N GLY A 295 1.35 -16.06 17.75
CA GLY A 295 2.06 -15.19 16.81
C GLY A 295 1.15 -14.57 15.74
N THR A 296 0.17 -15.32 15.24
CA THR A 296 -0.83 -14.82 14.29
C THR A 296 -1.72 -13.75 14.91
N ALA A 297 -2.22 -13.98 16.13
CA ALA A 297 -3.01 -13.00 16.87
C ALA A 297 -2.23 -11.70 17.11
N ASN A 298 -0.94 -11.80 17.46
CA ASN A 298 -0.06 -10.64 17.61
C ASN A 298 0.11 -9.86 16.29
N CYS A 299 0.29 -10.57 15.17
CA CYS A 299 0.38 -9.94 13.86
C CYS A 299 -0.91 -9.23 13.45
N ILE A 300 -2.07 -9.86 13.70
CA ILE A 300 -3.39 -9.23 13.48
C ILE A 300 -3.52 -7.97 14.33
N ALA A 301 -3.14 -8.02 15.61
CA ALA A 301 -3.21 -6.87 16.51
C ALA A 301 -2.34 -5.70 16.03
N ASP A 302 -1.09 -5.96 15.63
CA ASP A 302 -0.19 -4.92 15.12
C ASP A 302 -0.69 -4.31 13.80
N ALA A 303 -1.21 -5.13 12.89
CA ALA A 303 -1.83 -4.65 11.66
C ALA A 303 -3.09 -3.82 11.92
N THR A 304 -3.90 -4.22 12.90
CA THR A 304 -5.13 -3.50 13.29
C THR A 304 -4.80 -2.13 13.91
N LYS A 305 -3.77 -2.03 14.75
CA LYS A 305 -3.29 -0.75 15.31
C LYS A 305 -2.88 0.24 14.22
N LEU A 306 -2.35 -0.25 13.11
CA LEU A 306 -1.96 0.54 11.95
C LEU A 306 -3.09 0.69 10.92
N ASN A 307 -4.31 0.27 11.25
CA ASN A 307 -5.50 0.32 10.39
C ASN A 307 -5.29 -0.35 9.01
N ARG A 308 -4.50 -1.42 8.94
CA ARG A 308 -4.27 -2.18 7.70
C ARG A 308 -5.49 -3.01 7.33
N ARG A 309 -5.73 -3.22 6.04
CA ARG A 309 -6.76 -4.15 5.55
C ARG A 309 -6.33 -5.58 5.84
N ILE A 310 -7.17 -6.32 6.55
CA ILE A 310 -6.94 -7.72 6.88
C ILE A 310 -8.16 -8.51 6.46
N ILE A 311 -7.95 -9.60 5.72
CA ILE A 311 -8.97 -10.61 5.47
C ILE A 311 -8.57 -11.90 6.19
N ILE A 312 -9.42 -12.31 7.13
CA ILE A 312 -9.20 -13.48 7.98
C ILE A 312 -10.17 -14.56 7.51
N TYR A 313 -9.65 -15.77 7.27
CA TYR A 313 -10.45 -16.98 7.25
C TYR A 313 -10.20 -17.74 8.56
N ASN A 314 -11.25 -17.88 9.37
CA ASN A 314 -11.18 -18.74 10.54
C ASN A 314 -11.43 -20.18 10.10
N TRP A 315 -10.42 -21.05 10.21
CA TRP A 315 -10.52 -22.41 9.67
C TRP A 315 -11.31 -23.36 10.57
N VAL A 316 -11.57 -22.97 11.83
CA VAL A 316 -12.37 -23.77 12.78
C VAL A 316 -13.86 -23.56 12.51
N ASP A 317 -14.32 -22.31 12.45
CA ASP A 317 -15.73 -21.96 12.23
C ASP A 317 -16.09 -21.75 10.75
N LYS A 318 -15.07 -21.75 9.87
CA LYS A 318 -15.18 -21.61 8.40
C LYS A 318 -15.74 -20.27 7.93
N ASN A 319 -15.62 -19.22 8.74
CA ASN A 319 -16.10 -17.88 8.40
C ASN A 319 -14.98 -16.93 7.97
N TYR A 320 -15.38 -15.92 7.18
CA TYR A 320 -14.52 -14.81 6.81
C TYR A 320 -14.80 -13.58 7.68
N LYS A 321 -13.73 -12.88 8.06
CA LYS A 321 -13.81 -11.58 8.74
C LYS A 321 -12.90 -10.58 8.05
N LYS A 322 -13.39 -9.36 7.88
CA LYS A 322 -12.61 -8.22 7.39
C LYS A 322 -12.33 -7.26 8.55
N LEU A 323 -11.10 -6.78 8.66
CA LEU A 323 -10.68 -5.73 9.58
C LEU A 323 -9.96 -4.61 8.84
N GLY A 324 -9.97 -3.41 9.40
CA GLY A 324 -9.32 -2.22 8.84
C GLY A 324 -10.18 -1.47 7.82
N ASN A 325 -9.55 -0.56 7.10
CA ASN A 325 -10.22 0.40 6.23
C ASN A 325 -10.54 -0.14 4.82
N TRP A 326 -11.60 -0.94 4.68
CA TRP A 326 -12.05 -1.52 3.40
C TRP A 326 -12.86 -0.57 2.52
#